data_AF-A0A9P4NUS5-F1
#
_entry.id   AF-A0A9P4NUS5-F1
#
_cell.length_a   1.000
_cell.length_b   1.000
_cell.length_c   1.000
_cell.angle_alpha   90.00
_cell.angle_beta   90.00
_cell.angle_gamma   90.00
#
_symmetry.space_group_name_H-M   'P 1'
#
loop_
_entity.id
_entity.type
_entity.pdbx_description
1 polymer ?
#
loop_
_entity_poly.entity_id
_entity_poly.type
_entity_poly.pdbx_seq_one_letter_code
_entity_poly.pdbx_strand_id
1 'polypeptide(L)'
;VTPDGSCGGTRGYTCTGSQGGIQPCCSSGGFCGNGPLYCGVGCQPLHGSCVSTSSTRMSSSATPSASGGVTPDGSCGGVNGYTCTGIQGVYLPCCSQFGFCGVTDTYCGTGCQPGFGICASSTPSIPPHNGGISPDGTCGGALGYTCLNSFFGSCCSEFNYCGGLQEYCGTGCQSAYGSCNNPNPTGSSSKPATSSQLGG
;
A
#
# COMPACT_ATOMS: atom_id res chain seq x y z
N VAL A 1 17.92 6.59 28.16
CA VAL A 1 16.97 7.53 27.55
C VAL A 1 17.69 8.41 26.55
N THR A 2 17.20 8.50 25.32
CA THR A 2 17.79 9.37 24.30
C THR A 2 17.40 10.84 24.50
N PRO A 3 18.35 11.79 24.37
CA PRO A 3 18.05 13.22 24.43
C PRO A 3 17.48 13.79 23.13
N ASP A 4 17.70 13.14 22.00
CA ASP A 4 17.43 13.69 20.65
C ASP A 4 16.54 12.76 19.79
N GLY A 5 16.02 11.68 20.38
CA GLY A 5 15.22 10.68 19.65
C GLY A 5 16.06 9.59 18.97
N SER A 6 17.39 9.66 19.00
CA SER A 6 18.28 8.62 18.47
C SER A 6 18.52 7.48 19.46
N CYS A 7 18.46 6.22 19.04
CA CYS A 7 18.66 5.05 19.88
C CYS A 7 19.67 4.07 19.27
N GLY A 8 20.18 3.15 20.08
CA GLY A 8 21.19 2.19 19.65
C GLY A 8 22.57 2.79 19.40
N GLY A 9 23.40 2.05 18.65
CA GLY A 9 24.80 2.37 18.37
C GLY A 9 25.74 2.17 19.57
N THR A 10 27.00 2.59 19.44
CA THR A 10 28.05 2.46 20.48
C THR A 10 27.74 3.24 21.77
N ARG A 11 26.80 4.18 21.72
CA ARG A 11 26.36 5.00 22.85
C ARG A 11 25.22 4.36 23.66
N GLY A 12 24.57 3.34 23.10
CA GLY A 12 23.60 2.49 23.81
C GLY A 12 22.30 3.18 24.25
N TYR A 13 21.89 4.26 23.60
CA TYR A 13 20.70 5.01 24.03
C TYR A 13 19.41 4.22 23.83
N THR A 14 18.51 4.31 24.81
CA THR A 14 17.22 3.61 24.85
C THR A 14 16.04 4.57 24.68
N CYS A 15 14.95 4.11 24.08
CA CYS A 15 13.73 4.88 23.85
C CYS A 15 12.80 4.95 25.08
N THR A 16 13.00 4.06 26.05
CA THR A 16 12.17 3.98 27.25
C THR A 16 12.54 5.09 28.25
N GLY A 17 11.57 5.95 28.59
CA GLY A 17 11.66 6.87 29.73
C GLY A 17 11.70 8.38 29.46
N SER A 18 11.50 8.85 28.22
CA SER A 18 11.36 10.29 27.96
C SER A 18 9.97 10.77 28.38
N GLN A 19 9.92 11.83 29.19
CA GLN A 19 8.70 12.51 29.69
C GLN A 19 7.74 12.80 28.52
N GLY A 20 6.75 11.94 28.30
CA GLY A 20 5.82 12.06 27.17
C GLY A 20 5.26 10.74 26.59
N GLY A 21 5.84 9.57 26.92
CA GLY A 21 5.11 8.29 26.86
C GLY A 21 4.58 7.80 25.51
N ILE A 22 5.23 8.10 24.36
CA ILE A 22 4.67 7.69 23.04
C ILE A 22 5.59 6.90 22.10
N GLN A 23 6.89 6.70 22.39
CA GLN A 23 7.82 6.05 21.44
C GLN A 23 8.59 4.88 22.07
N PRO A 24 8.05 3.65 22.05
CA PRO A 24 8.68 2.52 22.76
C PRO A 24 9.77 1.80 21.96
N CYS A 25 9.83 1.95 20.63
CA CYS A 25 10.64 1.09 19.76
C CYS A 25 11.84 1.80 19.18
N CYS A 26 12.94 1.06 18.98
CA CYS A 26 14.13 1.56 18.33
C CYS A 26 14.28 0.91 16.96
N SER A 27 14.18 1.68 15.88
CA SER A 27 14.29 1.15 14.52
C SER A 27 15.71 0.65 14.22
N SER A 28 15.86 -0.12 13.13
CA SER A 28 17.17 -0.51 12.61
C SER A 28 18.07 0.68 12.25
N GLY A 29 17.46 1.82 11.92
CA GLY A 29 18.15 3.08 11.63
C GLY A 29 18.63 3.83 12.87
N GLY A 30 18.34 3.34 14.08
CA GLY A 30 18.76 3.98 15.33
C GLY A 30 17.91 5.19 15.71
N PHE A 31 16.60 5.14 15.43
CA PHE A 31 15.65 6.19 15.80
C PHE A 31 14.49 5.63 16.60
N CYS A 32 14.09 6.36 17.64
CA CYS A 32 12.94 6.03 18.47
C CYS A 32 11.65 6.35 17.73
N GLY A 33 10.72 5.41 17.76
CA GLY A 33 9.42 5.61 17.17
C GLY A 33 8.38 4.59 17.61
N ASN A 34 7.22 4.62 16.96
CA ASN A 34 6.13 3.68 17.14
C ASN A 34 5.60 3.17 15.79
N GLY A 35 4.91 2.04 15.79
CA GLY A 35 4.37 1.42 14.58
C GLY A 35 5.35 0.49 13.87
N PRO A 36 4.92 -0.18 12.77
CA PRO A 36 5.62 -1.31 12.18
C PRO A 36 7.04 -1.01 11.68
N LEU A 37 7.29 0.23 11.25
CA LEU A 37 8.61 0.67 10.77
C LEU A 37 9.65 0.80 11.89
N TYR A 38 9.20 0.99 13.13
CA TYR A 38 10.06 1.17 14.30
C TYR A 38 10.06 -0.07 15.20
N CYS A 39 8.91 -0.74 15.29
CA CYS A 39 8.67 -1.86 16.20
C CYS A 39 8.72 -3.24 15.53
N GLY A 40 8.79 -3.29 14.20
CA GLY A 40 8.79 -4.51 13.40
C GLY A 40 10.19 -5.04 13.10
N VAL A 41 10.37 -5.56 11.89
CA VAL A 41 11.62 -6.20 11.46
C VAL A 41 12.80 -5.22 11.55
N GLY A 42 13.87 -5.63 12.24
CA GLY A 42 15.06 -4.81 12.44
C GLY A 42 14.99 -3.87 13.65
N CYS A 43 13.90 -3.90 14.43
CA CYS A 43 13.85 -3.21 15.71
C CYS A 43 14.96 -3.72 16.64
N GLN A 44 15.62 -2.81 17.36
CA GLN A 44 16.75 -3.11 18.25
C GLN A 44 16.26 -3.44 19.67
N PRO A 45 16.21 -4.72 20.08
CA PRO A 45 15.54 -5.14 21.31
C PRO A 45 16.28 -4.75 22.60
N LEU A 46 17.57 -4.41 22.51
CA LEU A 46 18.33 -3.85 23.64
C LEU A 46 18.02 -2.36 23.88
N HIS A 47 17.40 -1.69 22.90
CA HIS A 47 17.24 -0.23 22.89
C HIS A 47 15.78 0.23 22.76
N GLY A 48 14.84 -0.68 22.50
CA GLY A 48 13.41 -0.44 22.48
C GLY A 48 12.56 -1.71 22.64
N SER A 49 11.25 -1.53 22.81
CA SER A 49 10.25 -2.58 23.04
C SER A 49 9.74 -3.11 21.70
N CYS A 50 10.47 -4.03 21.10
CA CYS A 50 10.13 -4.59 19.79
C CYS A 50 8.95 -5.57 19.87
N VAL A 51 8.11 -5.58 18.83
CA VAL A 51 7.05 -6.60 18.71
C VAL A 51 7.72 -7.90 18.29
N SER A 52 7.76 -8.87 19.21
CA SER A 52 8.25 -10.20 18.92
C SER A 52 7.24 -10.95 18.06
N THR A 53 7.32 -10.82 16.74
CA THR A 53 6.89 -11.90 15.87
C THR A 53 7.93 -13.00 15.98
N SER A 54 7.54 -14.08 16.66
CA SER A 54 8.38 -15.23 16.97
C SER A 54 9.25 -15.66 15.79
N SER A 55 10.52 -15.90 16.12
CA SER A 55 11.55 -16.48 15.27
C SER A 55 11.03 -17.64 14.42
N THR A 56 10.85 -17.40 13.13
CA THR A 56 11.34 -18.35 12.13
C THR A 56 12.62 -17.76 11.59
N ARG A 57 13.74 -18.45 11.80
CA ARG A 57 14.96 -18.19 11.04
C ARG A 57 14.63 -18.43 9.57
N MET A 58 14.24 -17.39 8.85
CA MET A 58 14.31 -17.37 7.41
C MET A 58 15.77 -17.10 7.08
N SER A 59 16.42 -18.11 6.50
CA SER A 59 17.67 -17.93 5.79
C SER A 59 17.56 -16.71 4.89
N SER A 60 18.49 -15.78 5.06
CA SER A 60 18.70 -14.65 4.18
C SER A 60 19.12 -15.16 2.81
N SER A 61 18.16 -15.56 1.99
CA SER A 61 18.31 -15.45 0.55
C SER A 61 18.07 -13.98 0.26
N ALA A 62 19.11 -13.25 -0.13
CA ALA A 62 18.96 -11.88 -0.63
C ALA A 62 17.79 -11.87 -1.60
N THR A 63 16.72 -11.16 -1.27
CA THR A 63 15.60 -10.95 -2.19
C THR A 63 16.20 -10.28 -3.43
N PRO A 64 16.15 -10.91 -4.61
CA PRO A 64 16.61 -10.24 -5.81
C PRO A 64 15.77 -8.98 -5.97
N SER A 65 16.43 -7.84 -6.13
CA SER A 65 15.76 -6.62 -6.55
C SER A 65 15.17 -6.85 -7.95
N ALA A 66 13.99 -6.29 -8.21
CA ALA A 66 13.39 -6.32 -9.54
C ALA A 66 14.31 -5.66 -10.59
N SER A 67 15.07 -6.47 -11.33
CA SER A 67 15.90 -6.02 -12.45
C SER A 67 15.26 -6.32 -13.81
N GLY A 68 14.20 -7.13 -13.86
CA GLY A 68 13.55 -7.60 -15.09
C GLY A 68 12.53 -6.66 -15.71
N GLY A 69 12.06 -5.65 -14.96
CA GLY A 69 10.98 -4.77 -15.41
C GLY A 69 9.60 -5.44 -15.42
N VAL A 70 8.65 -4.85 -16.15
CA VAL A 70 7.26 -5.35 -16.23
C VAL A 70 7.23 -6.67 -17.00
N THR A 71 6.51 -7.65 -16.46
CA THR A 71 6.38 -8.96 -17.11
C THR A 71 5.68 -8.91 -18.46
N PRO A 72 6.19 -9.60 -19.50
CA PRO A 72 5.52 -9.72 -20.79
C PRO A 72 4.47 -10.84 -20.83
N ASP A 73 4.58 -11.85 -19.96
CA ASP A 73 3.77 -13.08 -20.00
C ASP A 73 3.02 -13.39 -18.68
N GLY A 74 3.10 -12.49 -17.70
CA GLY A 74 2.45 -12.67 -16.40
C GLY A 74 3.30 -13.44 -15.38
N SER A 75 4.53 -13.82 -15.72
CA SER A 75 5.51 -14.34 -14.76
C SER A 75 6.17 -13.23 -13.93
N CYS A 76 6.54 -13.51 -12.68
CA CYS A 76 7.17 -12.54 -11.79
C CYS A 76 8.19 -13.19 -10.86
N GLY A 77 9.13 -12.38 -10.37
CA GLY A 77 10.23 -12.88 -9.55
C GLY A 77 11.20 -13.79 -10.32
N GLY A 78 11.79 -14.73 -9.59
CA GLY A 78 12.79 -15.65 -10.15
C GLY A 78 14.06 -14.97 -10.66
N VAL A 79 14.83 -15.67 -11.50
CA VAL A 79 16.12 -15.18 -12.04
C VAL A 79 15.97 -13.99 -12.98
N ASN A 80 14.81 -13.86 -13.65
CA ASN A 80 14.53 -12.75 -14.54
C ASN A 80 14.10 -11.50 -13.78
N GLY A 81 13.58 -11.64 -12.56
CA GLY A 81 13.23 -10.51 -11.70
C GLY A 81 12.11 -9.63 -12.24
N TYR A 82 11.15 -10.21 -12.95
CA TYR A 82 9.99 -9.49 -13.50
C TYR A 82 9.03 -9.03 -12.41
N THR A 83 8.35 -7.92 -12.65
CA THR A 83 7.33 -7.35 -11.77
C THR A 83 5.95 -7.35 -12.41
N CYS A 84 4.94 -7.37 -11.55
CA CYS A 84 3.54 -7.36 -11.99
C CYS A 84 2.91 -5.96 -12.08
N THR A 85 3.65 -4.93 -11.71
CA THR A 85 3.16 -3.55 -11.67
C THR A 85 3.45 -2.85 -12.99
N GLY A 86 2.44 -2.28 -13.64
CA GLY A 86 2.60 -1.51 -14.88
C GLY A 86 2.25 -2.24 -16.18
N ILE A 87 1.55 -3.39 -16.12
CA ILE A 87 0.95 -4.00 -17.32
C ILE A 87 -0.20 -3.09 -17.78
N GLN A 88 -0.04 -2.49 -18.97
CA GLN A 88 -1.03 -1.57 -19.54
C GLN A 88 -2.35 -2.31 -19.80
N GLY A 89 -3.41 -1.95 -19.07
CA GLY A 89 -4.76 -2.49 -19.26
C GLY A 89 -5.07 -3.81 -18.55
N VAL A 90 -4.13 -4.39 -17.79
CA VAL A 90 -4.36 -5.62 -17.01
C VAL A 90 -3.77 -5.44 -15.61
N TYR A 91 -4.63 -5.35 -14.59
CA TYR A 91 -4.18 -5.18 -13.21
C TYR A 91 -3.97 -6.54 -12.54
N LEU A 92 -2.70 -6.90 -12.29
CA LEU A 92 -2.30 -8.15 -11.63
C LEU A 92 -1.22 -7.89 -10.57
N PRO A 93 -1.43 -6.97 -9.63
CA PRO A 93 -0.37 -6.31 -8.86
C PRO A 93 0.48 -7.26 -8.01
N CYS A 94 -0.02 -8.45 -7.68
CA CYS A 94 0.60 -9.35 -6.73
C CYS A 94 1.44 -10.41 -7.43
N CYS A 95 2.65 -10.63 -6.95
CA CYS A 95 3.47 -11.74 -7.39
C CYS A 95 3.32 -12.91 -6.42
N SER A 96 2.66 -13.99 -6.85
CA SER A 96 2.46 -15.18 -5.99
C SER A 96 3.79 -15.86 -5.64
N GLN A 97 3.77 -16.72 -4.61
CA GLN A 97 4.91 -17.60 -4.29
C GLN A 97 5.35 -18.50 -5.46
N PHE A 98 4.46 -18.74 -6.41
CA PHE A 98 4.70 -19.56 -7.59
C PHE A 98 5.28 -18.77 -8.77
N GLY A 99 5.48 -17.46 -8.63
CA GLY A 99 6.07 -16.62 -9.67
C GLY A 99 5.10 -16.20 -10.76
N PHE A 100 3.81 -16.05 -10.42
CA PHE A 100 2.77 -15.58 -11.33
C PHE A 100 2.07 -14.34 -10.78
N CYS A 101 1.70 -13.44 -11.68
CA CYS A 101 0.97 -12.21 -11.39
C CYS A 101 -0.53 -12.47 -11.22
N GLY A 102 -1.14 -11.85 -10.22
CA GLY A 102 -2.58 -11.97 -9.97
C GLY A 102 -3.15 -10.93 -9.02
N VAL A 103 -4.45 -11.06 -8.75
CA VAL A 103 -5.24 -10.15 -7.89
C VAL A 103 -5.92 -10.85 -6.72
N THR A 104 -6.03 -12.18 -6.73
CA THR A 104 -6.75 -12.91 -5.68
C THR A 104 -5.84 -13.20 -4.49
N ASP A 105 -6.44 -13.62 -3.38
CA ASP A 105 -5.71 -14.03 -2.17
C ASP A 105 -4.61 -15.08 -2.46
N THR A 106 -4.84 -16.00 -3.40
CA THR A 106 -3.83 -16.97 -3.84
C THR A 106 -2.55 -16.33 -4.38
N TYR A 107 -2.64 -15.10 -4.89
CA TYR A 107 -1.51 -14.34 -5.43
C TYR A 107 -1.01 -13.27 -4.46
N CYS A 108 -1.92 -12.63 -3.73
CA CYS A 108 -1.64 -11.48 -2.87
C CYS A 108 -1.42 -11.83 -1.40
N GLY A 109 -1.88 -13.00 -0.98
CA GLY A 109 -1.87 -13.48 0.39
C GLY A 109 -0.54 -14.12 0.78
N THR A 110 -0.63 -15.24 1.50
CA THR A 110 0.55 -15.91 2.05
C THR A 110 1.51 -16.33 0.93
N GLY A 111 2.78 -15.96 1.06
CA GLY A 111 3.82 -16.31 0.10
C GLY A 111 3.95 -15.36 -1.09
N CYS A 112 3.14 -14.29 -1.16
CA CYS A 112 3.37 -13.23 -2.13
C CYS A 112 4.80 -12.67 -2.01
N GLN A 113 5.45 -12.37 -3.15
CA GLN A 113 6.82 -11.90 -3.26
C GLN A 113 6.88 -10.36 -3.31
N PRO A 114 7.17 -9.67 -2.19
CA PRO A 114 7.06 -8.20 -2.10
C PRO A 114 8.12 -7.45 -2.90
N GLY A 115 9.20 -8.12 -3.33
CA GLY A 115 10.20 -7.54 -4.23
C GLY A 115 9.74 -7.46 -5.69
N PHE A 116 8.65 -8.14 -6.05
CA PHE A 116 8.19 -8.31 -7.44
C PHE A 116 6.70 -7.99 -7.62
N GLY A 117 5.98 -7.68 -6.54
CA GLY A 117 4.57 -7.30 -6.57
C GLY A 117 4.10 -6.69 -5.24
N ILE A 118 2.86 -6.23 -5.23
CA ILE A 118 2.21 -5.61 -4.07
C ILE A 118 1.54 -6.72 -3.26
N CYS A 119 2.14 -7.06 -2.11
CA CYS A 119 1.62 -8.13 -1.25
C CYS A 119 0.71 -7.58 -0.17
N ALA A 120 -0.42 -8.25 0.07
CA ALA A 120 -1.50 -7.80 0.95
C ALA A 120 -1.21 -8.02 2.45
N SER A 121 0.03 -7.79 2.90
CA SER A 121 0.41 -7.93 4.32
C SER A 121 0.15 -6.67 5.16
N SER A 122 -0.51 -5.64 4.61
CA SER A 122 -0.79 -4.40 5.33
C SER A 122 -2.19 -3.85 4.96
N THR A 123 -3.20 -4.28 5.72
CA THR A 123 -4.55 -3.71 5.89
C THR A 123 -5.65 -4.08 4.87
N PRO A 124 -6.91 -3.85 5.27
CA PRO A 124 -7.95 -4.87 5.46
C PRO A 124 -8.42 -5.49 4.15
N SER A 125 -8.93 -6.72 4.23
CA SER A 125 -9.60 -7.46 3.16
C SER A 125 -10.53 -6.58 2.33
N ILE A 126 -9.98 -6.04 1.23
CA ILE A 126 -10.73 -5.43 0.15
C ILE A 126 -11.40 -6.61 -0.57
N PRO A 127 -12.74 -6.63 -0.69
CA PRO A 127 -13.41 -7.67 -1.45
C PRO A 127 -12.81 -7.70 -2.86
N PRO A 128 -12.57 -8.89 -3.45
CA PRO A 128 -11.98 -8.98 -4.78
C PRO A 128 -12.81 -8.15 -5.76
N HIS A 129 -12.24 -7.03 -6.20
CA HIS A 129 -12.80 -6.21 -7.25
C HIS A 129 -12.62 -6.97 -8.55
N ASN A 130 -13.65 -7.72 -8.97
CA ASN A 130 -13.60 -8.50 -10.21
C ASN A 130 -13.24 -7.65 -11.44
N GLY A 131 -13.48 -6.33 -11.38
CA GLY A 131 -13.15 -5.38 -12.44
C GLY A 131 -11.76 -4.76 -12.32
N GLY A 132 -11.11 -4.81 -11.16
CA GLY A 132 -9.82 -4.13 -10.96
C GLY A 132 -9.92 -2.59 -10.92
N ILE A 133 -8.80 -1.90 -11.16
CA ILE A 133 -8.75 -0.42 -11.15
C ILE A 133 -9.58 0.14 -12.31
N SER A 134 -10.40 1.15 -12.01
CA SER A 134 -11.27 1.83 -12.97
C SER A 134 -10.49 2.34 -14.20
N PRO A 135 -10.80 1.84 -15.42
CA PRO A 135 -10.14 2.29 -16.65
C PRO A 135 -10.76 3.56 -17.23
N ASP A 136 -12.03 3.84 -16.92
CA ASP A 136 -12.83 4.94 -17.50
C ASP A 136 -13.37 5.92 -16.44
N GLY A 137 -13.02 5.72 -15.17
CA GLY A 137 -13.47 6.55 -14.06
C GLY A 137 -14.79 6.09 -13.44
N THR A 138 -15.34 4.93 -13.84
CA THR A 138 -16.46 4.28 -13.15
C THR A 138 -16.00 3.31 -12.08
N CYS A 139 -16.76 3.18 -10.99
CA CYS A 139 -16.46 2.28 -9.88
C CYS A 139 -17.71 1.53 -9.41
N GLY A 140 -17.52 0.41 -8.72
CA GLY A 140 -18.63 -0.46 -8.32
C GLY A 140 -19.32 -1.11 -9.52
N GLY A 141 -20.65 -1.18 -9.46
CA GLY A 141 -21.50 -1.83 -10.46
C GLY A 141 -21.28 -3.35 -10.59
N ALA A 142 -21.83 -3.96 -11.63
CA ALA A 142 -21.75 -5.41 -11.87
C ALA A 142 -20.32 -5.90 -12.16
N LEU A 143 -19.46 -5.01 -12.67
CA LEU A 143 -18.05 -5.30 -12.92
C LEU A 143 -17.19 -5.10 -11.66
N GLY A 144 -17.63 -4.29 -10.70
CA GLY A 144 -16.94 -4.12 -9.41
C GLY A 144 -15.60 -3.39 -9.53
N TYR A 145 -15.50 -2.37 -10.38
CA TYR A 145 -14.28 -1.55 -10.54
C TYR A 145 -13.96 -0.77 -9.25
N THR A 146 -12.68 -0.48 -9.01
CA THR A 146 -12.22 0.31 -7.86
C THR A 146 -11.50 1.58 -8.27
N CYS A 147 -11.66 2.63 -7.46
CA CYS A 147 -10.95 3.90 -7.63
C CYS A 147 -9.58 3.91 -6.95
N LEU A 148 -9.28 2.92 -6.11
CA LEU A 148 -7.98 2.80 -5.44
C LEU A 148 -6.84 2.85 -6.46
N ASN A 149 -5.93 3.83 -6.31
CA ASN A 149 -4.81 4.11 -7.23
C ASN A 149 -5.22 4.46 -8.68
N SER A 150 -6.47 4.81 -8.92
CA SER A 150 -6.92 5.28 -10.23
C SER A 150 -6.45 6.71 -10.50
N PHE A 151 -6.14 7.02 -11.76
CA PHE A 151 -5.78 8.37 -12.21
C PHE A 151 -6.93 9.38 -12.02
N PHE A 152 -8.17 8.92 -12.00
CA PHE A 152 -9.34 9.77 -11.75
C PHE A 152 -9.43 10.21 -10.27
N GLY A 153 -8.73 9.52 -9.37
CA GLY A 153 -8.74 9.76 -7.93
C GLY A 153 -9.23 8.54 -7.17
N SER A 154 -8.96 8.51 -5.85
CA SER A 154 -9.08 7.30 -5.03
C SER A 154 -10.47 7.03 -4.46
N CYS A 155 -11.40 7.98 -4.57
CA CYS A 155 -12.73 7.89 -3.95
C CYS A 155 -13.77 7.46 -4.98
N CYS A 156 -14.61 6.49 -4.61
CA CYS A 156 -15.78 6.11 -5.40
C CYS A 156 -17.01 6.83 -4.85
N SER A 157 -17.61 7.75 -5.62
CA SER A 157 -18.78 8.50 -5.17
C SER A 157 -20.03 7.61 -5.08
N GLU A 158 -21.10 8.12 -4.46
CA GLU A 158 -22.42 7.46 -4.47
C GLU A 158 -22.96 7.22 -5.88
N PHE A 159 -22.47 7.98 -6.86
CA PHE A 159 -22.88 7.90 -8.26
C PHE A 159 -22.02 6.94 -9.09
N ASN A 160 -21.18 6.11 -8.47
CA ASN A 160 -20.31 5.14 -9.16
C ASN A 160 -19.23 5.79 -10.03
N TYR A 161 -18.69 6.94 -9.61
CA TYR A 161 -17.59 7.62 -10.30
C TYR A 161 -16.38 7.83 -9.40
N CYS A 162 -15.19 7.66 -9.97
CA CYS A 162 -13.91 7.92 -9.34
C CYS A 162 -13.57 9.40 -9.35
N GLY A 163 -13.10 9.89 -8.21
CA GLY A 163 -12.62 11.24 -8.06
C GLY A 163 -11.70 11.42 -6.86
N GLY A 164 -11.00 12.56 -6.83
CA GLY A 164 -10.08 12.92 -5.74
C GLY A 164 -10.60 14.03 -4.82
N LEU A 165 -11.72 14.67 -5.16
CA LEU A 165 -12.26 15.82 -4.44
C LEU A 165 -13.27 15.41 -3.36
N GLN A 166 -13.56 16.34 -2.44
CA GLN A 166 -14.50 16.13 -1.34
C GLN A 166 -15.90 15.69 -1.81
N GLU A 167 -16.33 16.11 -3.00
CA GLU A 167 -17.60 15.69 -3.62
C GLU A 167 -17.65 14.17 -3.94
N TYR A 168 -16.49 13.53 -4.15
CA TYR A 168 -16.37 12.09 -4.36
C TYR A 168 -16.06 11.34 -3.06
N CYS A 169 -15.30 11.98 -2.17
CA CYS A 169 -14.78 11.36 -0.95
C CYS A 169 -15.68 11.55 0.28
N GLY A 170 -16.68 12.42 0.18
CA GLY A 170 -17.56 12.80 1.28
C GLY A 170 -18.70 11.81 1.54
N THR A 171 -19.82 12.34 2.01
CA THR A 171 -21.04 11.57 2.24
C THR A 171 -21.44 10.78 0.99
N GLY A 172 -21.82 9.52 1.17
CA GLY A 172 -22.23 8.65 0.05
C GLY A 172 -21.07 7.95 -0.66
N CYS A 173 -19.81 8.27 -0.33
CA CYS A 173 -18.67 7.55 -0.87
C CYS A 173 -18.74 6.03 -0.56
N GLN A 174 -18.55 5.22 -1.59
CA GLN A 174 -18.61 3.77 -1.54
C GLN A 174 -17.26 3.21 -1.11
N SER A 175 -17.08 3.01 0.19
CA SER A 175 -15.85 2.48 0.80
C SER A 175 -15.49 1.07 0.35
N ALA A 176 -16.46 0.33 -0.20
CA ALA A 176 -16.18 -0.93 -0.86
C ALA A 176 -15.25 -0.73 -2.07
N TYR A 177 -15.42 0.35 -2.85
CA TYR A 177 -14.76 0.57 -4.15
C TYR A 177 -13.80 1.77 -4.17
N GLY A 178 -13.48 2.37 -3.02
CA GLY A 178 -12.58 3.52 -2.93
C GLY A 178 -12.21 3.96 -1.51
N SER A 179 -11.26 4.88 -1.40
CA SER A 179 -10.74 5.43 -0.14
C SER A 179 -11.52 6.67 0.32
N CYS A 180 -12.64 6.47 1.00
CA CYS A 180 -13.50 7.55 1.49
C CYS A 180 -12.85 8.41 2.58
N ASN A 181 -13.30 9.67 2.71
CA ASN A 181 -12.78 10.69 3.64
C ASN A 181 -11.32 11.11 3.43
N ASN A 182 -10.69 10.65 2.34
CA ASN A 182 -9.28 10.94 2.06
C ASN A 182 -9.12 11.60 0.67
N PRO A 183 -9.59 12.85 0.50
CA PRO A 183 -9.46 13.56 -0.77
C PRO A 183 -7.98 13.69 -1.17
N ASN A 184 -7.70 13.31 -2.41
CA ASN A 184 -6.38 13.36 -3.00
C ASN A 184 -6.49 14.07 -4.37
N PRO A 185 -6.22 15.38 -4.43
CA PRO A 185 -6.41 16.19 -5.64
C PRO A 185 -5.43 15.86 -6.78
N THR A 186 -4.55 14.87 -6.61
CA THR A 186 -3.63 14.41 -7.66
C THR A 186 -4.33 13.74 -8.84
N GLY A 187 -5.61 13.36 -8.71
CA GLY A 187 -6.45 12.90 -9.82
C GLY A 187 -7.12 14.06 -10.57
N SER A 188 -6.33 14.92 -11.21
CA SER A 188 -6.85 15.98 -12.08
C SER A 188 -7.14 15.43 -13.47
N SER A 189 -8.32 14.83 -13.64
CA SER A 189 -9.02 14.95 -14.92
C SER A 189 -9.96 16.13 -14.80
N SER A 190 -9.49 17.28 -15.29
CA SER A 190 -10.32 18.44 -15.57
C SER A 190 -11.44 18.04 -16.50
N LYS A 191 -12.62 17.72 -15.95
CA LYS A 191 -13.87 17.80 -16.72
C LYS A 191 -14.02 19.26 -17.15
N PRO A 192 -14.24 19.57 -18.45
CA PRO A 192 -14.52 20.93 -18.85
C PRO A 192 -15.74 21.43 -18.09
N ALA A 193 -15.59 22.56 -17.41
CA ALA A 193 -16.69 23.27 -16.79
C ALA A 193 -17.73 23.61 -17.88
N THR A 194 -18.79 22.81 -17.97
CA THR A 194 -19.98 23.22 -18.70
C THR A 194 -20.68 24.24 -17.80
N SER A 195 -20.30 25.50 -17.97
CA SER A 195 -21.05 26.63 -17.43
C SER A 195 -22.41 26.64 -18.13
N SER A 196 -23.41 26.01 -17.53
CA SER A 196 -24.80 26.34 -17.80
C SER A 196 -25.15 27.56 -16.97
N GLN A 197 -24.90 28.75 -17.52
CA GLN A 197 -25.50 29.97 -17.00
C GLN A 197 -26.97 30.01 -17.46
N LEU A 198 -27.85 29.93 -16.46
CA LEU A 198 -29.28 30.21 -16.54
C LEU A 198 -29.48 31.68 -16.95
N GLY A 199 -30.53 31.93 -17.75
CA GLY A 199 -30.81 33.23 -18.35
C GLY A 199 -31.07 34.39 -17.38
N GLY A 200 -30.95 35.58 -17.97
CA GLY A 200 -31.39 36.89 -17.49
C GLY A 200 -31.50 37.81 -18.69
#